data_AF-A0A9D7C6N8-F1
#
_entry.id   AF-A0A9D7C6N8-F1
#
_cell.length_a   1.000
_cell.length_b   1.000
_cell.length_c   1.000
_cell.angle_alpha   90.00
_cell.angle_beta   90.00
_cell.angle_gamma   90.00
#
_symmetry.space_group_name_H-M   'P 1'
#
loop_
_entity.id
_entity.type
_entity.pdbx_description
1 polymer ?
#
loop_
_entity_poly.entity_id
_entity_poly.type
_entity_poly.pdbx_seq_one_letter_code
_entity_poly.pdbx_strand_id
1 'polypeptide(L)'
;MEKGTPSPPSVISSLLKKVKDKELREFIEAYALENNHFQTEFLLRFADRLKATGKEKFLLLIRQVMEQLQHDAKVTDATIIRTMADQLHSLLQKAEDQLAIKNYLDPFHLAVALIEEVHPILTRLDDPDALLKGCIIRSFSILDNIVTTDAGPDLKELIFESAMQEAVRADYRLTGLEEQWFDILMDAAASEHRQLQLLDLLNQLIHETGSHHKGGISERYEEYFLRKKITLLDSMGRAEEARKVVEENLRIRAFRRQLIEESMTKEDFATAKELIKASKLSDQQKGRLYISSEWDELLLKIAVAEDDIRSIRQTGLRLFYDRFNITFYQQVKSTYDAEKWMKEVEKIIATLKAETHYGLKGIRLLAALFIEEKYWTRLLQLMQKNASLEFVEDYYDLLKEKFPAELVEIYREALRRYAEHNMGSEHYNYVVKTIRKIQSLHTGNEVAKALTTEFKVKYSQRRNMVKALNKLVF
;
A
#
# COMPACT_ATOMS: atom_id res chain seq x y z
N MET A 1 63.13 23.26 -7.16
CA MET A 1 62.36 24.18 -8.02
C MET A 1 62.23 23.54 -9.41
N GLU A 2 61.24 22.68 -9.57
CA GLU A 2 60.87 22.14 -10.89
C GLU A 2 59.98 23.18 -11.58
N LYS A 3 60.42 23.66 -12.75
CA LYS A 3 59.60 24.51 -13.62
C LYS A 3 58.57 23.62 -14.30
N GLY A 4 57.33 23.68 -13.82
CA GLY A 4 56.18 23.09 -14.51
C GLY A 4 56.01 23.73 -15.89
N THR A 5 55.98 22.89 -16.92
CA THR A 5 55.60 23.26 -18.28
C THR A 5 54.19 23.89 -18.30
N PRO A 6 54.00 25.06 -18.91
CA PRO A 6 52.67 25.67 -19.02
C PRO A 6 51.79 24.83 -19.95
N SER A 7 50.63 24.39 -19.45
CA SER A 7 49.59 23.78 -20.27
C SER A 7 49.21 24.77 -21.39
N PRO A 8 49.08 24.34 -22.65
CA PRO A 8 48.69 25.26 -23.73
C PRO A 8 47.36 25.94 -23.36
N PRO A 9 47.19 27.25 -23.65
CA PRO A 9 45.87 27.85 -23.61
C PRO A 9 44.98 26.99 -24.50
N SER A 10 43.85 26.49 -23.98
CA SER A 10 43.06 25.47 -24.67
C SER A 10 42.85 25.91 -26.11
N VAL A 11 43.11 25.00 -27.07
CA VAL A 11 42.96 25.29 -28.51
C VAL A 11 41.62 25.97 -28.79
N ILE A 12 40.58 25.58 -28.04
CA ILE A 12 39.25 26.20 -27.97
C ILE A 12 39.30 27.70 -27.67
N SER A 13 39.99 28.15 -26.61
CA SER A 13 40.11 29.57 -26.26
C SER A 13 40.76 30.39 -27.40
N SER A 14 41.74 29.81 -28.09
CA SER A 14 42.39 30.46 -29.23
C SER A 14 41.48 30.53 -30.47
N LEU A 15 40.61 29.53 -30.66
CA LEU A 15 39.64 29.46 -31.75
C LEU A 15 38.49 30.45 -31.50
N LEU A 16 37.93 30.48 -30.28
CA LEU A 16 36.85 31.39 -29.90
C LEU A 16 37.21 32.88 -30.08
N LYS A 17 38.49 33.24 -29.96
CA LYS A 17 38.97 34.61 -30.23
C LYS A 17 39.00 34.98 -31.72
N LYS A 18 38.92 33.99 -32.63
CA LYS A 18 39.00 34.17 -34.08
C LYS A 18 37.65 34.03 -34.78
N VAL A 19 36.68 33.36 -34.15
CA VAL A 19 35.31 33.18 -34.65
C VAL A 19 34.54 34.49 -34.49
N LYS A 20 33.75 34.88 -35.49
CA LYS A 20 32.90 36.08 -35.40
C LYS A 20 31.68 35.82 -34.52
N ASP A 21 31.18 36.85 -33.84
CA ASP A 21 29.99 36.75 -32.99
C ASP A 21 28.77 36.14 -33.69
N LYS A 22 28.55 36.48 -34.97
CA LYS A 22 27.45 35.92 -35.77
C LYS A 22 27.62 34.41 -35.98
N GLU A 23 28.81 33.98 -36.38
CA GLU A 23 29.15 32.57 -36.61
C GLU A 23 29.04 31.76 -35.31
N LEU A 24 29.46 32.36 -34.18
CA LEU A 24 29.33 31.72 -32.87
C LEU A 24 27.86 31.58 -32.43
N ARG A 25 27.03 32.60 -32.65
CA ARG A 25 25.60 32.55 -32.32
C ARG A 25 24.87 31.49 -33.16
N GLU A 26 25.13 31.45 -34.47
CA GLU A 26 24.57 30.43 -35.37
C GLU A 26 25.01 29.02 -34.97
N PHE A 27 26.27 28.83 -34.58
CA PHE A 27 26.76 27.55 -34.08
C PHE A 27 26.08 27.14 -32.77
N ILE A 28 25.95 28.06 -31.80
CA ILE A 28 25.29 27.78 -30.52
C ILE A 28 23.82 27.42 -30.73
N GLU A 29 23.13 28.13 -31.62
CA GLU A 29 21.73 27.86 -31.97
C GLU A 29 21.57 26.48 -32.61
N ALA A 30 22.38 26.15 -33.61
CA ALA A 30 22.37 24.83 -34.23
C ALA A 30 22.71 23.71 -33.23
N TYR A 31 23.72 23.91 -32.39
CA TYR A 31 24.12 22.94 -31.38
C TYR A 31 23.05 22.74 -30.30
N ALA A 32 22.33 23.80 -29.93
CA ALA A 32 21.19 23.72 -29.02
C ALA A 32 20.00 22.96 -29.63
N LEU A 33 19.78 23.03 -30.94
CA LEU A 33 18.75 22.24 -31.61
C LEU A 33 19.09 20.75 -31.68
N GLU A 34 20.37 20.39 -31.71
CA GLU A 34 20.84 19.00 -31.80
C GLU A 34 21.11 18.34 -30.44
N ASN A 35 21.36 19.14 -29.39
CA ASN A 35 21.73 18.65 -28.07
C ASN A 35 20.80 19.20 -26.97
N ASN A 36 19.82 18.39 -26.58
CA ASN A 36 18.81 18.76 -25.59
C ASN A 36 19.41 19.11 -24.22
N HIS A 37 20.46 18.42 -23.78
CA HIS A 37 21.12 18.75 -22.51
C HIS A 37 21.75 20.15 -22.58
N PHE A 38 22.48 20.45 -23.66
CA PHE A 38 23.04 21.78 -23.87
C PHE A 38 21.95 22.85 -24.01
N GLN A 39 20.84 22.56 -24.69
CA GLN A 39 19.70 23.45 -24.82
C GLN A 39 19.12 23.82 -23.45
N THR A 40 18.83 22.83 -22.61
CA THR A 40 18.32 23.04 -21.24
C THR A 40 19.31 23.85 -20.41
N GLU A 41 20.61 23.52 -20.46
CA GLU A 41 21.65 24.27 -19.76
C GLU A 41 21.76 25.72 -20.24
N PHE A 42 21.71 25.94 -21.55
CA PHE A 42 21.76 27.28 -22.15
C PHE A 42 20.56 28.12 -21.74
N LEU A 43 19.34 27.56 -21.87
CA LEU A 43 18.12 28.26 -21.50
C LEU A 43 18.10 28.61 -20.01
N LEU A 44 18.55 27.70 -19.14
CA LEU A 44 18.69 27.97 -17.70
C LEU A 44 19.71 29.06 -17.41
N ARG A 45 20.86 29.01 -18.09
CA ARG A 45 21.96 29.96 -17.88
C ARG A 45 21.58 31.38 -18.26
N PHE A 46 20.74 31.54 -19.28
CA PHE A 46 20.30 32.83 -19.80
C PHE A 46 18.81 33.10 -19.57
N ALA A 47 18.20 32.40 -18.60
CA ALA A 47 16.77 32.51 -18.33
C ALA A 47 16.37 33.92 -17.85
N ASP A 48 17.31 34.69 -17.30
CA ASP A 48 17.17 36.11 -16.94
C ASP A 48 16.96 37.03 -18.15
N ARG A 49 17.34 36.56 -19.36
CA ARG A 49 17.17 37.29 -20.62
C ARG A 49 15.84 37.03 -21.29
N LEU A 50 15.06 36.07 -20.78
CA LEU A 50 13.69 35.84 -21.25
C LEU A 50 12.79 36.99 -20.80
N LYS A 51 11.83 37.37 -21.64
CA LYS A 51 10.81 38.36 -21.26
C LYS A 51 9.81 37.82 -20.23
N ALA A 52 9.77 36.50 -20.05
CA ALA A 52 8.89 35.82 -19.12
C ALA A 52 9.49 35.85 -17.70
N THR A 53 8.63 36.03 -16.70
CA THR A 53 8.99 36.07 -15.27
C THR A 53 8.13 35.10 -14.46
N GLY A 54 8.58 34.74 -13.26
CA GLY A 54 7.84 33.88 -12.35
C GLY A 54 7.58 32.49 -12.94
N LYS A 55 6.36 31.95 -12.73
CA LYS A 55 5.95 30.62 -13.20
C LYS A 55 6.11 30.45 -14.73
N GLU A 56 5.77 31.47 -15.52
CA GLU A 56 5.79 31.41 -16.99
C GLU A 56 7.18 31.11 -17.55
N LYS A 57 8.23 31.68 -16.94
CA LYS A 57 9.63 31.41 -17.29
C LYS A 57 9.92 29.91 -17.23
N PHE A 58 9.46 29.23 -16.18
CA PHE A 58 9.71 27.81 -15.97
C PHE A 58 8.78 26.91 -16.80
N LEU A 59 7.53 27.32 -17.02
CA LEU A 59 6.64 26.63 -17.96
C LEU A 59 7.25 26.53 -19.37
N LEU A 60 7.88 27.60 -19.86
CA LEU A 60 8.58 27.56 -21.15
C LEU A 60 9.73 26.54 -21.16
N LEU A 61 10.53 26.48 -20.09
CA LEU A 61 11.63 25.52 -19.97
C LEU A 61 11.13 24.08 -19.92
N ILE A 62 10.09 23.81 -19.14
CA ILE A 62 9.51 22.47 -18.98
C ILE A 62 8.83 22.04 -20.27
N ARG A 63 8.04 22.91 -20.91
CA ARG A 63 7.42 22.61 -22.20
C ARG A 63 8.45 22.30 -23.28
N GLN A 64 9.58 23.01 -23.32
CA GLN A 64 10.68 22.69 -24.23
C GLN A 64 11.25 21.28 -23.99
N VAL A 65 11.42 20.88 -22.73
CA VAL A 65 11.83 19.51 -22.37
C VAL A 65 10.77 18.49 -22.82
N MET A 66 9.49 18.84 -22.72
CA MET A 66 8.37 17.98 -23.09
C MET A 66 8.00 17.97 -24.58
N GLU A 67 8.45 18.94 -25.40
CA GLU A 67 8.18 18.98 -26.84
C GLU A 67 8.63 17.70 -27.56
N GLN A 68 9.66 17.03 -27.03
CA GLN A 68 10.14 15.73 -27.51
C GLN A 68 9.06 14.63 -27.46
N LEU A 69 8.03 14.77 -26.62
CA LEU A 69 6.88 13.86 -26.56
C LEU A 69 5.81 14.13 -27.61
N GLN A 70 5.71 15.37 -28.14
CA GLN A 70 4.62 15.73 -29.05
C GLN A 70 4.79 15.10 -30.45
N HIS A 71 6.01 14.71 -30.82
CA HIS A 71 6.29 14.10 -32.11
C HIS A 71 6.06 12.58 -32.15
N ASP A 72 5.90 11.89 -31.01
CA ASP A 72 5.67 10.45 -30.97
C ASP A 72 4.31 10.12 -30.37
N ALA A 73 3.34 9.83 -31.24
CA ALA A 73 1.93 9.57 -30.89
C ALA A 73 1.71 8.30 -30.04
N LYS A 74 2.79 7.56 -29.72
CA LYS A 74 2.81 6.44 -28.78
C LYS A 74 3.87 6.71 -27.72
N VAL A 75 3.52 7.47 -26.68
CA VAL A 75 4.40 7.65 -25.52
C VAL A 75 4.46 6.34 -24.74
N THR A 76 5.33 5.44 -25.19
CA THR A 76 5.75 4.21 -24.50
C THR A 76 7.25 3.94 -24.65
N ASP A 77 8.01 4.83 -25.30
CA ASP A 77 9.47 4.70 -25.36
C ASP A 77 10.09 5.12 -24.02
N ALA A 78 10.47 4.12 -23.23
CA ALA A 78 11.16 4.29 -21.95
C ALA A 78 12.43 5.15 -22.06
N THR A 79 13.07 5.20 -23.23
CA THR A 79 14.27 6.01 -23.47
C THR A 79 13.94 7.51 -23.52
N ILE A 80 12.83 7.86 -24.16
CA ILE A 80 12.34 9.25 -24.24
C ILE A 80 11.90 9.71 -22.86
N ILE A 81 11.14 8.87 -22.15
CA ILE A 81 10.69 9.18 -20.78
C ILE A 81 11.88 9.36 -19.83
N ARG A 82 12.89 8.47 -19.90
CA ARG A 82 14.11 8.61 -19.08
C ARG A 82 14.88 9.88 -19.39
N THR A 83 15.09 10.19 -20.68
CA THR A 83 15.82 11.40 -21.09
C THR A 83 15.11 12.66 -20.61
N MET A 84 13.79 12.69 -20.71
CA MET A 84 12.96 13.77 -20.18
C MET A 84 13.10 13.87 -18.66
N ALA A 85 12.94 12.75 -17.94
CA ALA A 85 13.06 12.74 -16.49
C ALA A 85 14.44 13.21 -16.01
N ASP A 86 15.52 12.83 -16.70
CA ASP A 86 16.88 13.28 -16.41
C ASP A 86 17.01 14.82 -16.56
N GLN A 87 16.39 15.40 -17.59
CA GLN A 87 16.36 16.85 -17.80
C GLN A 87 15.54 17.58 -16.72
N LEU A 88 14.37 17.05 -16.37
CA LEU A 88 13.53 17.57 -15.28
C LEU A 88 14.25 17.46 -13.93
N HIS A 89 14.99 16.39 -13.68
CA HIS A 89 15.81 16.22 -12.48
C HIS A 89 16.98 17.23 -12.41
N SER A 90 17.60 17.58 -13.54
CA SER A 90 18.60 18.65 -13.59
C SER A 90 17.99 20.01 -13.23
N LEU A 91 16.79 20.30 -13.73
CA LEU A 91 16.05 21.51 -13.37
C LEU A 91 15.76 21.57 -11.87
N LEU A 92 15.25 20.48 -11.30
CA LEU A 92 14.98 20.35 -9.86
C LEU A 92 16.24 20.48 -9.01
N GLN A 93 17.37 19.90 -9.44
CA GLN A 93 18.64 20.04 -8.74
C GLN A 93 19.07 21.51 -8.63
N LYS A 94 18.90 22.29 -9.71
CA LYS A 94 19.21 23.73 -9.67
C LYS A 94 18.29 24.50 -8.75
N ALA A 95 17.02 24.12 -8.66
CA ALA A 95 16.12 24.70 -7.67
C ALA A 95 16.56 24.37 -6.23
N GLU A 96 16.98 23.15 -5.96
CA GLU A 96 17.55 22.76 -4.66
C GLU A 96 18.83 23.56 -4.34
N ASP A 97 19.70 23.79 -5.33
CA ASP A 97 20.89 24.63 -5.16
C ASP A 97 20.52 26.10 -4.83
N GLN A 98 19.45 26.63 -5.44
CA GLN A 98 18.91 27.95 -5.11
C GLN A 98 18.31 27.99 -3.68
N LEU A 99 17.63 26.92 -3.25
CA LEU A 99 17.16 26.80 -1.87
C LEU A 99 18.31 26.86 -0.87
N ALA A 100 19.44 26.21 -1.17
CA ALA A 100 20.60 26.18 -0.29
C ALA A 100 21.22 27.58 -0.05
N ILE A 101 21.07 28.50 -1.01
CA ILE A 101 21.50 29.91 -0.89
C ILE A 101 20.35 30.86 -0.49
N LYS A 102 19.24 30.31 0.02
CA LYS A 102 18.04 31.04 0.45
C LYS A 102 17.32 31.84 -0.64
N ASN A 103 17.46 31.45 -1.90
CA ASN A 103 16.63 31.97 -2.98
C ASN A 103 15.42 31.06 -3.19
N TYR A 104 14.26 31.46 -2.66
CA TYR A 104 13.06 30.61 -2.59
C TYR A 104 12.06 30.81 -3.74
N LEU A 105 12.05 31.98 -4.37
CA LEU A 105 11.01 32.36 -5.34
C LEU A 105 11.11 31.54 -6.64
N ASP A 106 12.32 31.41 -7.18
CA ASP A 106 12.56 30.62 -8.39
C ASP A 106 12.28 29.12 -8.18
N PRO A 107 12.75 28.48 -7.09
CA PRO A 107 12.37 27.10 -6.74
C PRO A 107 10.87 26.88 -6.61
N PHE A 108 10.16 27.81 -5.96
CA PHE A 108 8.70 27.76 -5.87
C PHE A 108 8.06 27.73 -7.26
N HIS A 109 8.40 28.70 -8.12
CA HIS A 109 7.81 28.79 -9.45
C HIS A 109 8.13 27.58 -10.33
N LEU A 110 9.34 27.04 -10.24
CA LEU A 110 9.71 25.79 -10.94
C LEU A 110 8.86 24.62 -10.45
N ALA A 111 8.74 24.42 -9.13
CA ALA A 111 8.04 23.28 -8.55
C ALA A 111 6.56 23.27 -8.96
N VAL A 112 5.87 24.41 -8.85
CA VAL A 112 4.45 24.54 -9.28
C VAL A 112 4.32 24.26 -10.77
N ALA A 113 5.16 24.87 -11.61
CA ALA A 113 5.13 24.68 -13.06
C ALA A 113 5.35 23.21 -13.45
N LEU A 114 6.26 22.51 -12.78
CA LEU A 114 6.55 21.12 -13.05
C LEU A 114 5.38 20.21 -12.69
N ILE A 115 4.75 20.42 -11.52
CA ILE A 115 3.58 19.64 -11.11
C ILE A 115 2.43 19.82 -12.12
N GLU A 116 2.18 21.06 -12.55
CA GLU A 116 1.14 21.40 -13.52
C GLU A 116 1.33 20.69 -14.87
N GLU A 117 2.55 20.70 -15.40
CA GLU A 117 2.86 20.21 -16.75
C GLU A 117 3.11 18.69 -16.80
N VAL A 118 3.65 18.08 -15.74
CA VAL A 118 3.97 16.64 -15.71
C VAL A 118 2.75 15.79 -15.36
N HIS A 119 1.80 16.31 -14.57
CA HIS A 119 0.60 15.56 -14.17
C HIS A 119 -0.22 14.99 -15.35
N PRO A 120 -0.56 15.76 -16.40
CA PRO A 120 -1.31 15.25 -17.53
C PRO A 120 -0.63 14.09 -18.26
N ILE A 121 0.69 13.98 -18.18
CA ILE A 121 1.44 12.87 -18.78
C ILE A 121 1.28 11.61 -17.93
N LEU A 122 1.35 11.72 -16.61
CA LEU A 122 1.20 10.57 -15.69
C LEU A 122 -0.14 9.86 -15.87
N THR A 123 -1.20 10.61 -16.15
CA THR A 123 -2.54 10.04 -16.38
C THR A 123 -2.69 9.31 -17.71
N ARG A 124 -1.75 9.49 -18.65
CA ARG A 124 -1.77 8.86 -19.99
C ARG A 124 -0.89 7.60 -20.09
N LEU A 125 -0.06 7.33 -19.08
CA LEU A 125 0.83 6.17 -19.08
C LEU A 125 0.12 4.96 -18.48
N ASP A 126 0.15 3.81 -19.18
CA ASP A 126 -0.44 2.54 -18.71
C ASP A 126 0.22 2.06 -17.40
N ASP A 127 1.53 2.32 -17.26
CA ASP A 127 2.27 2.22 -16.00
C ASP A 127 3.00 3.55 -15.78
N PRO A 128 2.54 4.41 -14.85
CA PRO A 128 3.13 5.72 -14.67
C PRO A 128 4.57 5.59 -14.18
N ASP A 129 5.50 5.95 -15.06
CA ASP A 129 6.94 5.76 -14.91
C ASP A 129 7.42 6.31 -13.56
N ALA A 130 8.10 5.45 -12.80
CA ALA A 130 8.65 5.78 -11.48
C ALA A 130 9.55 7.03 -11.52
N LEU A 131 10.18 7.32 -12.66
CA LEU A 131 11.04 8.48 -12.86
C LEU A 131 10.24 9.80 -12.85
N LEU A 132 9.10 9.86 -13.54
CA LEU A 132 8.27 11.07 -13.57
C LEU A 132 7.53 11.28 -12.25
N LYS A 133 7.10 10.20 -11.59
CA LYS A 133 6.62 10.29 -10.20
C LYS A 133 7.70 10.84 -9.28
N GLY A 134 8.96 10.44 -9.47
CA GLY A 134 10.11 10.99 -8.75
C GLY A 134 10.28 12.49 -8.93
N CYS A 135 10.01 13.02 -10.13
CA CYS A 135 10.03 14.47 -10.38
C CYS A 135 8.93 15.20 -9.60
N ILE A 136 7.69 14.69 -9.62
CA ILE A 136 6.57 15.25 -8.83
C ILE A 136 6.88 15.26 -7.34
N ILE A 137 7.36 14.13 -6.79
CA ILE A 137 7.70 14.00 -5.36
C ILE A 137 8.77 15.04 -4.96
N ARG A 138 9.80 15.21 -5.78
CA ARG A 138 10.83 16.23 -5.55
C ARG A 138 10.27 17.65 -5.60
N SER A 139 9.36 17.95 -6.52
CA SER A 139 8.68 19.26 -6.56
C SER A 139 7.92 19.55 -5.28
N PHE A 140 7.14 18.59 -4.75
CA PHE A 140 6.45 18.78 -3.47
C PHE A 140 7.42 18.92 -2.31
N SER A 141 8.53 18.18 -2.30
CA SER A 141 9.59 18.34 -1.29
C SER A 141 10.22 19.74 -1.32
N ILE A 142 10.39 20.34 -2.51
CA ILE A 142 10.81 21.74 -2.64
C ILE A 142 9.78 22.68 -2.00
N LEU A 143 8.49 22.49 -2.29
CA LEU A 143 7.43 23.34 -1.73
C LEU A 143 7.38 23.23 -0.20
N ASP A 144 7.42 22.02 0.34
CA ASP A 144 7.43 21.74 1.78
C ASP A 144 8.62 22.40 2.49
N ASN A 145 9.82 22.27 1.91
CA ASN A 145 11.01 22.96 2.40
C ASN A 145 10.82 24.48 2.42
N ILE A 146 10.21 25.07 1.38
CA ILE A 146 10.01 26.53 1.35
C ILE A 146 9.02 26.96 2.43
N VAL A 147 7.91 26.26 2.61
CA VAL A 147 6.87 26.60 3.59
C VAL A 147 7.43 26.65 5.02
N THR A 148 8.32 25.70 5.34
CA THR A 148 8.94 25.56 6.67
C THR A 148 10.13 26.49 6.93
N THR A 149 10.62 27.23 5.92
CA THR A 149 11.76 28.16 6.07
C THR A 149 11.37 29.57 6.57
N ASP A 150 12.39 30.44 6.72
CA ASP A 150 12.28 31.88 6.96
C ASP A 150 11.91 32.70 5.70
N ALA A 151 11.32 32.06 4.68
CA ALA A 151 10.79 32.73 3.50
C ALA A 151 9.88 33.93 3.86
N GLY A 152 9.99 35.01 3.07
CA GLY A 152 9.24 36.23 3.30
C GLY A 152 7.71 36.04 3.23
N PRO A 153 6.93 36.91 3.92
CA PRO A 153 5.49 36.76 4.03
C PRO A 153 4.77 36.75 2.67
N ASP A 154 5.24 37.56 1.71
CA ASP A 154 4.67 37.63 0.36
C ASP A 154 4.80 36.30 -0.39
N LEU A 155 5.94 35.61 -0.26
CA LEU A 155 6.11 34.30 -0.87
C LEU A 155 5.25 33.24 -0.18
N LYS A 156 5.15 33.30 1.15
CA LYS A 156 4.26 32.39 1.90
C LYS A 156 2.79 32.61 1.53
N GLU A 157 2.38 33.84 1.20
CA GLU A 157 1.03 34.14 0.70
C GLU A 157 0.84 33.53 -0.67
N LEU A 158 1.80 33.75 -1.57
CA LEU A 158 1.75 33.19 -2.92
C LEU A 158 1.68 31.65 -2.92
N ILE A 159 2.40 30.98 -2.02
CA ILE A 159 2.32 29.52 -1.84
C ILE A 159 0.92 29.11 -1.37
N PHE A 160 0.38 29.80 -0.37
CA PHE A 160 -0.96 29.52 0.16
C PHE A 160 -2.04 29.68 -0.92
N GLU A 161 -2.04 30.79 -1.65
CA GLU A 161 -2.97 31.05 -2.75
C GLU A 161 -2.86 30.01 -3.87
N SER A 162 -1.63 29.62 -4.23
CA SER A 162 -1.41 28.59 -5.25
C SER A 162 -1.92 27.24 -4.78
N ALA A 163 -1.63 26.84 -3.54
CA ALA A 163 -2.10 25.59 -2.97
C ALA A 163 -3.65 25.54 -2.84
N MET A 164 -4.29 26.66 -2.50
CA MET A 164 -5.76 26.79 -2.49
C MET A 164 -6.37 26.50 -3.86
N GLN A 165 -5.74 26.97 -4.94
CA GLN A 165 -6.20 26.76 -6.32
C GLN A 165 -5.93 25.32 -6.80
N GLU A 166 -4.75 24.79 -6.51
CA GLU A 166 -4.34 23.47 -6.98
C GLU A 166 -5.04 22.32 -6.21
N ALA A 167 -5.29 22.47 -4.91
CA ALA A 167 -5.90 21.44 -4.08
C ALA A 167 -7.36 21.09 -4.46
N VAL A 168 -8.06 21.98 -5.15
CA VAL A 168 -9.47 21.77 -5.57
C VAL A 168 -9.62 21.17 -6.96
N ARG A 169 -8.52 20.99 -7.69
CA ARG A 169 -8.54 20.48 -9.06
C ARG A 169 -9.04 19.05 -9.13
N ALA A 170 -10.09 18.85 -9.93
CA ALA A 170 -10.72 17.54 -10.07
C ALA A 170 -9.83 16.50 -10.76
N ASP A 171 -8.95 16.92 -11.68
CA ASP A 171 -8.04 16.05 -12.41
C ASP A 171 -6.91 15.48 -11.55
N TYR A 172 -6.58 16.12 -10.43
CA TYR A 172 -5.59 15.63 -9.46
C TYR A 172 -6.07 14.43 -8.66
N ARG A 173 -7.39 14.30 -8.47
CA ARG A 173 -8.03 13.19 -7.73
C ARG A 173 -7.76 11.81 -8.32
N LEU A 174 -7.43 11.74 -9.61
CA LEU A 174 -7.09 10.48 -10.27
C LEU A 174 -5.68 9.99 -9.88
N THR A 175 -4.84 10.90 -9.40
CA THR A 175 -3.42 10.68 -9.10
C THR A 175 -3.07 10.85 -7.63
N GLY A 176 -3.98 11.39 -6.80
CA GLY A 176 -3.74 11.68 -5.39
C GLY A 176 -2.88 12.92 -5.14
N LEU A 177 -2.72 13.81 -6.13
CA LEU A 177 -1.91 15.03 -5.99
C LEU A 177 -2.64 16.08 -5.15
N GLU A 178 -3.96 16.04 -5.11
CA GLU A 178 -4.78 16.89 -4.25
C GLU A 178 -4.43 16.69 -2.78
N GLU A 179 -4.14 15.46 -2.36
CA GLU A 179 -3.75 15.17 -0.97
C GLU A 179 -2.43 15.87 -0.62
N GLN A 180 -1.43 15.82 -1.52
CA GLN A 180 -0.14 16.51 -1.34
C GLN A 180 -0.27 18.03 -1.34
N TRP A 181 -1.13 18.59 -2.21
CA TRP A 181 -1.44 20.02 -2.18
C TRP A 181 -2.13 20.44 -0.89
N PHE A 182 -3.00 19.60 -0.34
CA PHE A 182 -3.62 19.84 0.95
C PHE A 182 -2.62 19.83 2.11
N ASP A 183 -1.59 18.99 2.06
CA ASP A 183 -0.51 19.01 3.06
C ASP A 183 0.24 20.35 3.02
N ILE A 184 0.68 20.78 1.83
CA ILE A 184 1.29 22.11 1.63
C ILE A 184 0.37 23.23 2.12
N LEU A 185 -0.93 23.14 1.85
CA LEU A 185 -1.91 24.14 2.23
C LEU A 185 -2.08 24.24 3.76
N MET A 186 -2.07 23.10 4.46
CA MET A 186 -2.11 23.04 5.92
C MET A 186 -0.87 23.71 6.53
N ASP A 187 0.32 23.43 5.99
CA ASP A 187 1.57 24.00 6.48
C ASP A 187 1.71 25.49 6.16
N ALA A 188 1.17 25.93 5.00
CA ALA A 188 1.17 27.34 4.58
C ALA A 188 0.14 28.21 5.34
N ALA A 189 -0.84 27.58 6.00
CA ALA A 189 -1.87 28.24 6.83
C ALA A 189 -1.35 28.63 8.22
N ALA A 190 -0.23 29.37 8.27
CA ALA A 190 0.43 29.74 9.53
C ALA A 190 -0.23 30.90 10.30
N SER A 191 -1.07 31.70 9.64
CA SER A 191 -1.78 32.84 10.24
C SER A 191 -3.26 32.54 10.43
N GLU A 192 -3.87 33.14 11.44
CA GLU A 192 -5.32 32.98 11.70
C GLU A 192 -6.17 33.32 10.48
N HIS A 193 -5.79 34.35 9.72
CA HIS A 193 -6.48 34.74 8.48
C HIS A 193 -6.51 33.59 7.46
N ARG A 194 -5.36 32.94 7.21
CA ARG A 194 -5.26 31.82 6.27
C ARG A 194 -5.93 30.56 6.79
N GLN A 195 -5.84 30.31 8.09
CA GLN A 195 -6.55 29.20 8.72
C GLN A 195 -8.07 29.34 8.55
N LEU A 196 -8.61 30.55 8.66
CA LEU A 196 -10.03 30.81 8.39
C LEU A 196 -10.40 30.58 6.92
N GLN A 197 -9.58 31.04 5.96
CA GLN A 197 -9.80 30.77 4.54
C GLN A 197 -9.77 29.27 4.22
N LEU A 198 -8.84 28.52 4.81
CA LEU A 198 -8.76 27.08 4.65
C LEU A 198 -9.95 26.36 5.30
N LEU A 199 -10.42 26.84 6.45
CA LEU A 199 -11.61 26.30 7.10
C LEU A 199 -12.85 26.48 6.22
N ASP A 200 -13.01 27.63 5.58
CA ASP A 200 -14.10 27.89 4.62
C ASP A 200 -14.03 26.95 3.42
N LEU A 201 -12.84 26.74 2.84
CA LEU A 201 -12.64 25.79 1.76
C LEU A 201 -13.01 24.36 2.19
N LEU A 202 -12.55 23.91 3.36
CA LEU A 202 -12.87 22.58 3.88
C LEU A 202 -14.38 22.41 4.09
N ASN A 203 -15.07 23.43 4.62
CA ASN A 203 -16.52 23.42 4.77
C ASN A 203 -17.24 23.27 3.42
N GLN A 204 -16.78 23.96 2.38
CA GLN A 204 -17.32 23.84 1.03
C GLN A 204 -17.13 22.41 0.49
N LEU A 205 -15.92 21.86 0.58
CA LEU A 205 -15.61 20.51 0.07
C LEU A 205 -16.37 19.40 0.81
N ILE A 206 -16.55 19.54 2.12
CA ILE A 206 -17.39 18.63 2.92
C ILE A 206 -18.85 18.69 2.45
N HIS A 207 -19.38 19.89 2.18
CA HIS A 207 -20.75 20.04 1.69
C HIS A 207 -20.94 19.42 0.29
N GLU A 208 -19.98 19.61 -0.62
CA GLU A 208 -20.01 19.04 -1.97
C GLU A 208 -19.95 17.50 -1.93
N THR A 209 -19.06 16.94 -1.12
CA THR A 209 -18.91 15.48 -0.98
C THR A 209 -20.11 14.83 -0.29
N GLY A 210 -20.71 15.51 0.70
CA GLY A 210 -21.92 15.08 1.39
C GLY A 210 -23.19 15.11 0.52
N SER A 211 -23.25 15.97 -0.50
CA SER A 211 -24.45 16.13 -1.36
C SER A 211 -24.58 15.06 -2.45
N HIS A 212 -23.49 14.37 -2.82
CA HIS A 212 -23.44 13.39 -3.92
C HIS A 212 -23.38 11.93 -3.46
N HIS A 213 -24.21 11.54 -2.48
CA HIS A 213 -24.29 10.18 -1.90
C HIS A 213 -24.80 9.08 -2.86
N LYS A 214 -24.07 8.81 -3.95
CA LYS A 214 -24.21 7.62 -4.79
C LYS A 214 -22.82 7.03 -5.10
N GLY A 215 -22.25 6.33 -4.13
CA GLY A 215 -21.05 5.51 -4.33
C GLY A 215 -20.06 5.60 -3.15
N GLY A 216 -19.45 4.48 -2.76
CA GLY A 216 -18.51 4.38 -1.63
C GLY A 216 -17.24 5.23 -1.73
N ILE A 217 -17.03 5.93 -2.85
CA ILE A 217 -15.98 6.93 -3.04
C ILE A 217 -16.28 8.20 -2.20
N SER A 218 -17.56 8.55 -1.98
CA SER A 218 -17.96 9.75 -1.23
C SER A 218 -17.59 9.71 0.27
N GLU A 219 -17.79 8.57 0.96
CA GLU A 219 -17.51 8.48 2.41
C GLU A 219 -16.01 8.61 2.74
N ARG A 220 -15.11 8.10 1.88
CA ARG A 220 -13.65 8.21 2.10
C ARG A 220 -13.16 9.65 1.97
N TYR A 221 -13.60 10.37 0.95
CA TYR A 221 -13.22 11.77 0.76
C TYR A 221 -13.86 12.69 1.80
N GLU A 222 -15.11 12.41 2.18
CA GLU A 222 -15.77 13.13 3.27
C GLU A 222 -15.01 12.94 4.59
N GLU A 223 -14.62 11.70 4.94
CA GLU A 223 -13.75 11.43 6.10
C GLU A 223 -12.43 12.20 6.02
N TYR A 224 -11.77 12.20 4.86
CA TYR A 224 -10.51 12.90 4.65
C TYR A 224 -10.62 14.40 4.96
N PHE A 225 -11.60 15.11 4.38
CA PHE A 225 -11.77 16.54 4.62
C PHE A 225 -12.22 16.85 6.05
N LEU A 226 -13.07 16.02 6.65
CA LEU A 226 -13.44 16.16 8.06
C LEU A 226 -12.21 16.03 8.97
N ARG A 227 -11.28 15.10 8.69
CA ARG A 227 -10.02 14.96 9.43
C ARG A 227 -9.09 16.15 9.26
N LYS A 228 -8.97 16.70 8.05
CA LYS A 228 -8.21 17.94 7.81
C LYS A 228 -8.80 19.11 8.59
N LYS A 229 -10.13 19.23 8.62
CA LYS A 229 -10.84 20.24 9.43
C LYS A 229 -10.58 20.08 10.92
N ILE A 230 -10.64 18.86 11.45
CA ILE A 230 -10.32 18.57 12.86
C ILE A 230 -8.88 19.01 13.17
N THR A 231 -7.92 18.57 12.35
CA THR A 231 -6.50 18.92 12.51
C THR A 231 -6.27 20.43 12.51
N LEU A 232 -6.94 21.15 11.60
CA LEU A 232 -6.86 22.60 11.51
C LEU A 232 -7.44 23.27 12.76
N LEU A 233 -8.64 22.87 13.20
CA LEU A 233 -9.27 23.39 14.41
C LEU A 233 -8.40 23.16 15.65
N ASP A 234 -7.79 21.99 15.78
CA ASP A 234 -6.86 21.69 16.88
C ASP A 234 -5.62 22.61 16.82
N SER A 235 -5.05 22.86 15.63
CA SER A 235 -3.92 23.78 15.46
C SER A 235 -4.27 25.25 15.81
N MET A 236 -5.56 25.61 15.72
CA MET A 236 -6.09 26.91 16.14
C MET A 236 -6.44 26.97 17.64
N GLY A 237 -6.24 25.89 18.40
CA GLY A 237 -6.65 25.80 19.81
C GLY A 237 -8.17 25.63 20.01
N ARG A 238 -8.92 25.23 18.97
CA ARG A 238 -10.39 25.10 18.96
C ARG A 238 -10.84 23.64 19.17
N ALA A 239 -10.26 22.98 20.16
CA ALA A 239 -10.45 21.54 20.41
C ALA A 239 -11.93 21.14 20.64
N GLU A 240 -12.73 21.98 21.29
CA GLU A 240 -14.16 21.71 21.49
C GLU A 240 -14.95 21.71 20.17
N GLU A 241 -14.56 22.55 19.21
CA GLU A 241 -15.18 22.54 17.88
C GLU A 241 -14.70 21.35 17.05
N ALA A 242 -13.41 21.00 17.15
CA ALA A 242 -12.87 19.79 16.53
C ALA A 242 -13.62 18.53 17.04
N ARG A 243 -13.89 18.47 18.33
CA ARG A 243 -14.69 17.41 18.95
C ARG A 243 -16.13 17.38 18.44
N LYS A 244 -16.79 18.53 18.34
CA LYS A 244 -18.15 18.60 17.74
C LYS A 244 -18.18 18.06 16.32
N VAL A 245 -17.14 18.31 15.52
CA VAL A 245 -17.05 17.72 14.17
C VAL A 245 -17.08 16.18 14.24
N VAL A 246 -16.39 15.54 15.19
CA VAL A 246 -16.47 14.07 15.34
C VAL A 246 -17.89 13.64 15.75
N GLU A 247 -18.47 14.31 16.75
CA GLU A 247 -19.78 13.97 17.34
C GLU A 247 -20.95 14.16 16.36
N GLU A 248 -20.89 15.17 15.48
CA GLU A 248 -21.93 15.44 14.47
C GLU A 248 -21.81 14.55 13.23
N ASN A 249 -20.68 13.87 13.04
CA ASN A 249 -20.38 13.12 11.83
C ASN A 249 -20.26 11.59 12.06
N LEU A 250 -21.06 11.02 12.97
CA LEU A 250 -21.09 9.57 13.29
C LEU A 250 -21.48 8.66 12.11
N ARG A 251 -21.93 9.22 10.98
CA ARG A 251 -22.08 8.45 9.73
C ARG A 251 -20.74 7.86 9.26
N ILE A 252 -19.64 8.55 9.57
CA ILE A 252 -18.27 8.14 9.30
C ILE A 252 -17.87 7.07 10.32
N ARG A 253 -17.52 5.89 9.81
CA ARG A 253 -17.21 4.73 10.65
C ARG A 253 -16.03 4.96 11.59
N ALA A 254 -14.99 5.62 11.10
CA ALA A 254 -13.78 5.87 11.89
C ALA A 254 -14.02 6.84 13.06
N PHE A 255 -14.97 7.78 12.94
CA PHE A 255 -15.36 8.68 14.03
C PHE A 255 -16.12 7.97 15.14
N ARG A 256 -17.01 7.03 14.78
CA ARG A 256 -17.63 6.13 15.77
C ARG A 256 -16.57 5.34 16.53
N ARG A 257 -15.59 4.78 15.82
CA ARG A 257 -14.47 4.06 16.44
C ARG A 257 -13.67 4.94 17.39
N GLN A 258 -13.33 6.16 16.96
CA GLN A 258 -12.60 7.12 17.79
C GLN A 258 -13.32 7.37 19.12
N LEU A 259 -14.62 7.71 19.10
CA LEU A 259 -15.38 7.97 20.33
C LEU A 259 -15.49 6.74 21.24
N ILE A 260 -15.57 5.54 20.66
CA ILE A 260 -15.56 4.28 21.44
C ILE A 260 -14.20 4.10 22.13
N GLU A 261 -13.09 4.25 21.40
CA GLU A 261 -11.73 4.10 21.95
C GLU A 261 -11.42 5.17 23.01
N GLU A 262 -11.89 6.41 22.82
CA GLU A 262 -11.83 7.48 23.83
C GLU A 262 -12.63 7.13 25.09
N SER A 263 -13.85 6.60 24.93
CA SER A 263 -14.69 6.17 26.06
C SER A 263 -14.03 5.02 26.83
N MET A 264 -13.43 4.06 26.11
CA MET A 264 -12.67 2.96 26.72
C MET A 264 -11.43 3.46 27.47
N THR A 265 -10.71 4.45 26.94
CA THR A 265 -9.54 5.06 27.59
C THR A 265 -9.92 5.78 28.89
N LYS A 266 -11.13 6.35 28.94
CA LYS A 266 -11.70 6.99 30.13
C LYS A 266 -12.39 5.99 31.09
N GLU A 267 -12.32 4.69 30.79
CA GLU A 267 -13.03 3.62 31.51
C GLU A 267 -14.56 3.79 31.56
N ASP A 268 -15.12 4.62 30.66
CA ASP A 268 -16.57 4.75 30.48
C ASP A 268 -17.07 3.64 29.54
N PHE A 269 -17.04 2.42 30.05
CA PHE A 269 -17.45 1.23 29.32
C PHE A 269 -18.95 1.21 28.99
N ALA A 270 -19.78 1.88 29.79
CA ALA A 270 -21.21 2.00 29.53
C ALA A 270 -21.47 2.78 28.23
N THR A 271 -20.86 3.97 28.09
CA THR A 271 -20.96 4.77 26.87
C THR A 271 -20.33 4.04 25.68
N ALA A 272 -19.17 3.40 25.87
CA ALA A 272 -18.52 2.63 24.81
C ALA A 272 -19.43 1.51 24.25
N LYS A 273 -20.12 0.76 25.13
CA LYS A 273 -21.06 -0.30 24.73
C LYS A 273 -22.26 0.23 23.96
N GLU A 274 -22.85 1.35 24.39
CA GLU A 274 -23.98 1.96 23.66
C GLU A 274 -23.56 2.48 22.29
N LEU A 275 -22.38 3.11 22.19
CA LEU A 275 -21.80 3.53 20.90
C LEU A 275 -21.54 2.34 19.98
N ILE A 276 -21.02 1.23 20.50
CA ILE A 276 -20.83 0.00 19.72
C ILE A 276 -22.17 -0.55 19.22
N LYS A 277 -23.19 -0.60 20.07
CA LYS A 277 -24.53 -1.09 19.71
C LYS A 277 -25.16 -0.24 18.61
N ALA A 278 -25.10 1.09 18.73
CA ALA A 278 -25.55 2.01 17.68
C ALA A 278 -24.75 1.84 16.38
N SER A 279 -23.43 1.60 16.49
CA SER A 279 -22.55 1.40 15.34
C SER A 279 -22.89 0.13 14.56
N LYS A 280 -23.15 -0.99 15.26
CA LYS A 280 -23.60 -2.24 14.64
C LYS A 280 -24.93 -2.07 13.92
N LEU A 281 -25.89 -1.37 14.52
CA LEU A 281 -27.19 -1.12 13.89
C LEU A 281 -27.04 -0.29 12.60
N SER A 282 -26.22 0.77 12.63
CA SER A 282 -25.95 1.60 11.46
C SER A 282 -25.28 0.81 10.32
N ASP A 283 -24.29 -0.05 10.64
CA ASP A 283 -23.60 -0.87 9.65
C ASP A 283 -24.53 -1.93 9.04
N GLN A 284 -25.42 -2.54 9.86
CA GLN A 284 -26.45 -3.47 9.39
C GLN A 284 -27.41 -2.81 8.39
N GLN A 285 -27.89 -1.59 8.69
CA GLN A 285 -28.78 -0.84 7.80
C GLN A 285 -28.11 -0.51 6.45
N LYS A 286 -26.78 -0.33 6.43
CA LYS A 286 -25.98 -0.12 5.22
C LYS A 286 -25.61 -1.42 4.49
N GLY A 287 -26.12 -2.58 4.91
CA GLY A 287 -25.80 -3.89 4.32
C GLY A 287 -24.39 -4.41 4.61
N ARG A 288 -23.68 -3.80 5.58
CA ARG A 288 -22.28 -4.12 5.93
C ARG A 288 -22.19 -5.22 6.99
N LEU A 289 -22.80 -6.38 6.73
CA LEU A 289 -22.92 -7.47 7.73
C LEU A 289 -21.57 -8.11 8.13
N TYR A 290 -20.63 -8.27 7.20
CA TYR A 290 -19.31 -8.87 7.46
C TYR A 290 -18.39 -8.01 8.35
N ILE A 291 -18.76 -6.73 8.54
CA ILE A 291 -17.96 -5.71 9.20
C ILE A 291 -18.24 -5.64 10.72
N SER A 292 -19.22 -6.41 11.23
CA SER A 292 -19.56 -6.50 12.67
C SER A 292 -18.39 -6.94 13.56
N SER A 293 -17.41 -7.67 13.01
CA SER A 293 -16.36 -8.32 13.80
C SER A 293 -15.42 -7.34 14.52
N GLU A 294 -15.19 -6.14 13.99
CA GLU A 294 -14.36 -5.12 14.65
C GLU A 294 -15.04 -4.58 15.92
N TRP A 295 -16.35 -4.39 15.86
CA TRP A 295 -17.14 -3.96 17.03
C TRP A 295 -17.21 -5.05 18.09
N ASP A 296 -17.28 -6.33 17.68
CA ASP A 296 -17.17 -7.47 18.59
C ASP A 296 -15.79 -7.55 19.26
N GLU A 297 -14.70 -7.21 18.55
CA GLU A 297 -13.36 -7.15 19.16
C GLU A 297 -13.28 -6.07 20.26
N LEU A 298 -13.88 -4.88 20.04
CA LEU A 298 -13.94 -3.84 21.08
C LEU A 298 -14.80 -4.29 22.27
N LEU A 299 -15.93 -4.96 22.04
CA LEU A 299 -16.73 -5.54 23.12
C LEU A 299 -15.94 -6.58 23.92
N LEU A 300 -15.13 -7.40 23.26
CA LEU A 300 -14.27 -8.37 23.95
C LEU A 300 -13.22 -7.67 24.81
N LYS A 301 -12.57 -6.61 24.29
CA LYS A 301 -11.63 -5.81 25.09
C LYS A 301 -12.29 -5.19 26.33
N ILE A 302 -13.50 -4.64 26.18
CA ILE A 302 -14.28 -4.10 27.30
C ILE A 302 -14.60 -5.20 28.31
N ALA A 303 -15.09 -6.37 27.84
CA ALA A 303 -15.42 -7.49 28.72
C ALA A 303 -14.21 -8.01 29.50
N VAL A 304 -13.01 -8.00 28.89
CA VAL A 304 -11.75 -8.32 29.58
C VAL A 304 -11.41 -7.28 30.65
N ALA A 305 -11.58 -5.98 30.35
CA ALA A 305 -11.30 -4.91 31.29
C ALA A 305 -12.26 -4.91 32.50
N GLU A 306 -13.51 -5.30 32.30
CA GLU A 306 -14.54 -5.40 33.35
C GLU A 306 -14.55 -6.75 34.10
N ASP A 307 -13.67 -7.69 33.73
CA ASP A 307 -13.71 -9.09 34.21
C ASP A 307 -15.08 -9.77 34.00
N ASP A 308 -15.80 -9.39 32.93
CA ASP A 308 -17.07 -10.02 32.54
C ASP A 308 -16.81 -11.34 31.81
N ILE A 309 -16.55 -12.38 32.61
CA ILE A 309 -16.26 -13.74 32.15
C ILE A 309 -17.35 -14.27 31.20
N ARG A 310 -18.62 -13.92 31.42
CA ARG A 310 -19.73 -14.38 30.56
C ARG A 310 -19.58 -13.76 29.17
N SER A 311 -19.34 -12.46 29.09
CA SER A 311 -19.19 -11.75 27.82
C SER A 311 -17.88 -12.11 27.12
N ILE A 312 -16.78 -12.35 27.86
CA ILE A 312 -15.52 -12.87 27.29
C ILE A 312 -15.78 -14.19 26.56
N ARG A 313 -16.45 -15.14 27.23
CA ARG A 313 -16.75 -16.45 26.65
C ARG A 313 -17.66 -16.35 25.43
N GLN A 314 -18.73 -15.56 25.52
CA GLN A 314 -19.70 -15.44 24.43
C GLN A 314 -19.12 -14.72 23.20
N THR A 315 -18.50 -13.56 23.40
CA THR A 315 -17.95 -12.73 22.31
C THR A 315 -16.67 -13.35 21.75
N GLY A 316 -15.82 -13.91 22.61
CA GLY A 316 -14.61 -14.63 22.21
C GLY A 316 -14.90 -15.84 21.34
N LEU A 317 -15.91 -16.66 21.69
CA LEU A 317 -16.31 -17.79 20.85
C LEU A 317 -16.88 -17.34 19.51
N ARG A 318 -17.71 -16.30 19.48
CA ARG A 318 -18.22 -15.73 18.22
C ARG A 318 -17.07 -15.30 17.31
N LEU A 319 -16.12 -14.53 17.85
CA LEU A 319 -14.94 -14.06 17.10
C LEU A 319 -14.03 -15.21 16.66
N PHE A 320 -13.87 -16.24 17.48
CA PHE A 320 -13.12 -17.44 17.12
C PHE A 320 -13.70 -18.10 15.85
N TYR A 321 -15.02 -18.27 15.79
CA TYR A 321 -15.70 -18.85 14.63
C TYR A 321 -15.71 -17.92 13.42
N ASP A 322 -15.99 -16.63 13.61
CA ASP A 322 -16.12 -15.67 12.51
C ASP A 322 -14.78 -15.32 11.87
N ARG A 323 -13.71 -15.22 12.67
CA ARG A 323 -12.37 -14.77 12.23
C ARG A 323 -11.37 -15.89 12.03
N PHE A 324 -11.73 -17.14 12.39
CA PHE A 324 -10.86 -18.31 12.29
C PHE A 324 -9.49 -18.09 12.95
N ASN A 325 -9.47 -17.44 14.11
CA ASN A 325 -8.24 -17.05 14.81
C ASN A 325 -8.19 -17.68 16.21
N ILE A 326 -7.18 -18.51 16.44
CA ILE A 326 -6.98 -19.26 17.68
C ILE A 326 -6.75 -18.38 18.92
N THR A 327 -6.32 -17.13 18.74
CA THR A 327 -6.10 -16.20 19.87
C THR A 327 -7.37 -15.93 20.66
N PHE A 328 -8.53 -15.84 20.00
CA PHE A 328 -9.82 -15.69 20.69
C PHE A 328 -10.18 -16.95 21.50
N TYR A 329 -9.86 -18.13 20.97
CA TYR A 329 -10.04 -19.39 21.69
C TYR A 329 -9.16 -19.46 22.95
N GLN A 330 -7.91 -19.00 22.88
CA GLN A 330 -7.01 -18.94 24.03
C GLN A 330 -7.55 -18.02 25.13
N GLN A 331 -8.12 -16.86 24.77
CA GLN A 331 -8.78 -15.95 25.72
C GLN A 331 -10.02 -16.59 26.37
N VAL A 332 -10.82 -17.34 25.61
CA VAL A 332 -11.95 -18.08 26.16
C VAL A 332 -11.45 -19.16 27.13
N LYS A 333 -10.43 -19.94 26.72
CA LYS A 333 -9.81 -21.01 27.51
C LYS A 333 -9.30 -20.52 28.86
N SER A 334 -8.64 -19.35 28.91
CA SER A 334 -8.09 -18.80 30.15
C SER A 334 -9.15 -18.44 31.19
N THR A 335 -10.43 -18.34 30.81
CA THR A 335 -11.52 -18.09 31.76
C THR A 335 -12.04 -19.34 32.45
N TYR A 336 -11.61 -20.55 32.06
CA TYR A 336 -12.10 -21.81 32.62
C TYR A 336 -11.05 -22.46 33.52
N ASP A 337 -11.53 -23.14 34.56
CA ASP A 337 -10.73 -24.15 35.25
C ASP A 337 -10.53 -25.38 34.34
N ALA A 338 -9.50 -26.17 34.60
CA ALA A 338 -9.13 -27.30 33.75
C ALA A 338 -10.27 -28.33 33.60
N GLU A 339 -11.04 -28.59 34.66
CA GLU A 339 -12.12 -29.58 34.67
C GLU A 339 -13.32 -29.15 33.80
N LYS A 340 -13.75 -27.89 33.92
CA LYS A 340 -14.83 -27.35 33.07
C LYS A 340 -14.34 -27.19 31.64
N TRP A 341 -13.08 -26.83 31.45
CA TRP A 341 -12.50 -26.68 30.11
C TRP A 341 -12.56 -27.98 29.30
N MET A 342 -12.24 -29.12 29.93
CA MET A 342 -12.32 -30.43 29.25
C MET A 342 -13.70 -30.73 28.68
N LYS A 343 -14.78 -30.24 29.32
CA LYS A 343 -16.15 -30.40 28.80
C LYS A 343 -16.46 -29.37 27.72
N GLU A 344 -15.98 -28.14 27.89
CA GLU A 344 -16.29 -27.04 26.96
C GLU A 344 -15.58 -27.20 25.62
N VAL A 345 -14.31 -27.63 25.61
CA VAL A 345 -13.56 -27.86 24.38
C VAL A 345 -14.21 -28.90 23.48
N GLU A 346 -14.83 -29.95 24.05
CA GLU A 346 -15.55 -30.95 23.27
C GLU A 346 -16.81 -30.39 22.61
N LYS A 347 -17.49 -29.41 23.24
CA LYS A 347 -18.62 -28.70 22.61
C LYS A 347 -18.12 -27.86 21.43
N ILE A 348 -17.04 -27.12 21.60
CA ILE A 348 -16.42 -26.31 20.54
C ILE A 348 -16.02 -27.20 19.34
N ILE A 349 -15.38 -28.33 19.61
CA ILE A 349 -15.03 -29.33 18.60
C ILE A 349 -16.27 -29.86 17.89
N ALA A 350 -17.35 -30.16 18.63
CA ALA A 350 -18.59 -30.65 18.04
C ALA A 350 -19.25 -29.61 17.13
N THR A 351 -19.28 -28.34 17.54
CA THR A 351 -19.77 -27.21 16.74
C THR A 351 -19.00 -27.09 15.42
N LEU A 352 -17.66 -27.03 15.49
CA LEU A 352 -16.80 -26.94 14.29
C LEU A 352 -16.99 -28.11 13.31
N LYS A 353 -17.29 -29.31 13.82
CA LYS A 353 -17.55 -30.49 12.98
C LYS A 353 -18.95 -30.49 12.36
N ALA A 354 -19.93 -29.91 13.04
CA ALA A 354 -21.32 -29.87 12.57
C ALA A 354 -21.54 -28.78 11.51
N GLU A 355 -20.77 -27.69 11.57
CA GLU A 355 -20.93 -26.55 10.68
C GLU A 355 -20.24 -26.76 9.34
N THR A 356 -21.00 -27.33 8.40
CA THR A 356 -20.60 -27.60 7.02
C THR A 356 -20.19 -26.36 6.23
N HIS A 357 -20.56 -25.15 6.70
CA HIS A 357 -20.31 -23.88 6.02
C HIS A 357 -18.87 -23.36 6.17
N TYR A 358 -18.06 -23.92 7.07
CA TYR A 358 -16.70 -23.43 7.28
C TYR A 358 -15.66 -23.92 6.25
N GLY A 359 -15.99 -24.97 5.48
CA GLY A 359 -15.11 -25.51 4.45
C GLY A 359 -13.65 -25.74 4.93
N LEU A 360 -12.68 -25.36 4.09
CA LEU A 360 -11.26 -25.48 4.41
C LEU A 360 -10.83 -24.62 5.62
N LYS A 361 -11.47 -23.47 5.85
CA LYS A 361 -11.15 -22.60 7.00
C LYS A 361 -11.50 -23.28 8.32
N GLY A 362 -12.64 -23.96 8.39
CA GLY A 362 -13.04 -24.75 9.57
C GLY A 362 -12.10 -25.92 9.85
N ILE A 363 -11.65 -26.61 8.80
CA ILE A 363 -10.68 -27.71 8.94
C ILE A 363 -9.35 -27.17 9.50
N ARG A 364 -8.84 -26.05 8.97
CA ARG A 364 -7.63 -25.41 9.48
C ARG A 364 -7.80 -24.90 10.92
N LEU A 365 -8.97 -24.36 11.26
CA LEU A 365 -9.27 -23.92 12.62
C LEU A 365 -9.32 -25.10 13.61
N LEU A 366 -9.91 -26.23 13.22
CA LEU A 366 -9.94 -27.45 14.02
C LEU A 366 -8.53 -28.05 14.19
N ALA A 367 -7.69 -27.98 13.17
CA ALA A 367 -6.28 -28.36 13.27
C ALA A 367 -5.52 -27.48 14.28
N ALA A 368 -5.69 -26.16 14.19
CA ALA A 368 -5.11 -25.21 15.15
C ALA A 368 -5.56 -25.50 16.59
N LEU A 369 -6.85 -25.80 16.79
CA LEU A 369 -7.39 -26.21 18.09
C LEU A 369 -6.74 -27.51 18.59
N PHE A 370 -6.60 -28.53 17.75
CA PHE A 370 -5.94 -29.78 18.15
C PHE A 370 -4.46 -29.60 18.49
N ILE A 371 -3.78 -28.66 17.84
CA ILE A 371 -2.39 -28.30 18.19
C ILE A 371 -2.35 -27.64 19.57
N GLU A 372 -3.21 -26.65 19.80
CA GLU A 372 -3.34 -25.93 21.07
C GLU A 372 -3.63 -26.87 22.25
N GLU A 373 -4.49 -27.87 22.04
CA GLU A 373 -4.83 -28.88 23.05
C GLU A 373 -3.90 -30.10 23.05
N LYS A 374 -2.89 -30.15 22.18
CA LYS A 374 -1.98 -31.30 22.00
C LYS A 374 -2.71 -32.62 21.69
N TYR A 375 -3.85 -32.55 21.00
CA TYR A 375 -4.63 -33.70 20.55
C TYR A 375 -4.08 -34.31 19.25
N TRP A 376 -2.84 -34.80 19.32
CA TRP A 376 -2.08 -35.27 18.15
C TRP A 376 -2.77 -36.38 17.36
N THR A 377 -3.37 -37.36 18.05
CA THR A 377 -4.12 -38.45 17.40
C THR A 377 -5.34 -37.92 16.64
N ARG A 378 -6.01 -36.88 17.17
CA ARG A 378 -7.18 -36.27 16.49
C ARG A 378 -6.74 -35.42 15.30
N LEU A 379 -5.59 -34.74 15.39
CA LEU A 379 -4.96 -34.06 14.26
C LEU A 379 -4.62 -35.04 13.13
N LEU A 380 -4.03 -36.19 13.46
CA LEU A 380 -3.74 -37.25 12.48
C LEU A 380 -5.03 -37.73 11.78
N GLN A 381 -6.10 -38.01 12.55
CA GLN A 381 -7.39 -38.42 11.99
C GLN A 381 -8.01 -37.34 11.09
N LEU A 382 -7.83 -36.07 11.44
CA LEU A 382 -8.30 -34.95 10.63
C LEU A 382 -7.56 -34.90 9.28
N MET A 383 -6.24 -35.13 9.28
CA MET A 383 -5.42 -35.22 8.06
C MET A 383 -5.79 -36.42 7.20
N GLN A 384 -6.06 -37.59 7.79
CA GLN A 384 -6.50 -38.78 7.06
C GLN A 384 -7.81 -38.54 6.31
N LYS A 385 -8.78 -37.89 6.96
CA LYS A 385 -10.08 -37.57 6.34
C LYS A 385 -9.96 -36.54 5.22
N ASN A 386 -9.07 -35.55 5.39
CA ASN A 386 -8.90 -34.42 4.48
C ASN A 386 -7.56 -34.46 3.74
N ALA A 387 -7.12 -35.67 3.35
CA ALA A 387 -5.82 -35.89 2.73
C ALA A 387 -5.67 -35.09 1.42
N SER A 388 -4.97 -33.96 1.51
CA SER A 388 -4.48 -33.14 0.41
C SER A 388 -3.00 -32.89 0.60
N LEU A 389 -2.25 -32.70 -0.49
CA LEU A 389 -0.80 -32.56 -0.38
C LEU A 389 -0.42 -31.34 0.44
N GLU A 390 -1.05 -30.18 0.18
CA GLU A 390 -0.88 -28.95 0.98
C GLU A 390 -1.12 -29.20 2.48
N PHE A 391 -2.23 -29.85 2.84
CA PHE A 391 -2.57 -30.08 4.24
C PHE A 391 -1.59 -31.04 4.93
N VAL A 392 -1.06 -32.03 4.21
CA VAL A 392 -0.01 -32.89 4.78
C VAL A 392 1.28 -32.12 4.99
N GLU A 393 1.67 -31.28 4.04
CA GLU A 393 2.88 -30.46 4.13
C GLU A 393 2.84 -29.48 5.32
N ASP A 394 1.68 -28.87 5.58
CA ASP A 394 1.52 -27.89 6.67
C ASP A 394 1.73 -28.49 8.08
N TYR A 395 1.40 -29.77 8.28
CA TYR A 395 1.41 -30.39 9.62
C TYR A 395 2.39 -31.57 9.76
N TYR A 396 3.12 -31.94 8.70
CA TYR A 396 4.02 -33.09 8.72
C TYR A 396 5.05 -33.01 9.86
N ASP A 397 5.74 -31.87 9.99
CA ASP A 397 6.82 -31.72 10.96
C ASP A 397 6.35 -31.82 12.42
N LEU A 398 5.07 -31.52 12.69
CA LEU A 398 4.48 -31.63 14.03
C LEU A 398 4.21 -33.08 14.44
N LEU A 399 4.01 -33.98 13.47
CA LEU A 399 3.56 -35.35 13.71
C LEU A 399 4.60 -36.41 13.35
N LYS A 400 5.66 -36.08 12.60
CA LYS A 400 6.63 -37.05 12.06
C LYS A 400 7.30 -37.94 13.09
N GLU A 401 7.56 -37.43 14.29
CA GLU A 401 8.17 -38.21 15.38
C GLU A 401 7.17 -39.18 16.04
N LYS A 402 5.87 -38.89 15.96
CA LYS A 402 4.81 -39.65 16.64
C LYS A 402 4.13 -40.66 15.72
N PHE A 403 3.94 -40.31 14.45
CA PHE A 403 3.15 -41.09 13.47
C PHE A 403 3.84 -41.16 12.10
N PRO A 404 5.12 -41.58 12.02
CA PRO A 404 5.86 -41.55 10.76
C PRO A 404 5.24 -42.42 9.66
N ALA A 405 4.79 -43.63 10.02
CA ALA A 405 4.19 -44.56 9.06
C ALA A 405 2.84 -44.05 8.55
N GLU A 406 1.98 -43.55 9.44
CA GLU A 406 0.66 -43.04 9.06
C GLU A 406 0.76 -41.80 8.16
N LEU A 407 1.74 -40.92 8.39
CA LEU A 407 1.95 -39.75 7.54
C LEU A 407 2.39 -40.12 6.13
N VAL A 408 3.25 -41.14 5.98
CA VAL A 408 3.62 -41.68 4.66
C VAL A 408 2.37 -42.17 3.93
N GLU A 409 1.44 -42.81 4.63
CA GLU A 409 0.19 -43.28 4.02
C GLU A 409 -0.77 -42.15 3.67
N ILE A 410 -0.85 -41.10 4.47
CA ILE A 410 -1.63 -39.91 4.10
C ILE A 410 -1.03 -39.25 2.85
N TYR A 411 0.30 -39.15 2.76
CA TYR A 411 0.99 -38.70 1.55
C TYR A 411 0.66 -39.57 0.34
N ARG A 412 0.65 -40.90 0.50
CA ARG A 412 0.29 -41.85 -0.56
C ARG A 412 -1.10 -41.57 -1.10
N GLU A 413 -2.10 -41.48 -0.21
CA GLU A 413 -3.49 -41.24 -0.63
C GLU A 413 -3.69 -39.84 -1.22
N ALA A 414 -3.08 -38.81 -0.64
CA ALA A 414 -3.13 -37.45 -1.17
C ALA A 414 -2.51 -37.36 -2.57
N LEU A 415 -1.38 -38.03 -2.80
CA LEU A 415 -0.71 -38.05 -4.10
C LEU A 415 -1.51 -38.83 -5.15
N ARG A 416 -2.13 -39.96 -4.79
CA ARG A 416 -3.04 -40.71 -5.67
C ARG A 416 -4.17 -39.82 -6.19
N ARG A 417 -4.85 -39.12 -5.27
CA ARG A 417 -5.94 -38.18 -5.63
C ARG A 417 -5.43 -37.05 -6.54
N TYR A 418 -4.27 -36.49 -6.23
CA TYR A 418 -3.67 -35.43 -7.04
C TYR A 418 -3.37 -35.89 -8.47
N ALA A 419 -2.70 -37.04 -8.63
CA ALA A 419 -2.30 -37.57 -9.94
C ALA A 419 -3.50 -37.98 -10.83
N GLU A 420 -4.62 -38.36 -10.21
CA GLU A 420 -5.86 -38.70 -10.91
C GLU A 420 -6.50 -37.48 -11.57
N HIS A 421 -6.59 -36.36 -10.85
CA HIS A 421 -7.31 -35.16 -11.27
C HIS A 421 -6.45 -34.14 -12.04
N ASN A 422 -5.12 -34.27 -12.00
CA ASN A 422 -4.21 -33.29 -12.61
C ASN A 422 -3.40 -33.89 -13.77
N MET A 423 -3.36 -33.18 -14.89
CA MET A 423 -2.65 -33.57 -16.10
C MET A 423 -1.81 -32.41 -16.64
N GLY A 424 -0.63 -32.71 -17.18
CA GLY A 424 0.27 -31.71 -17.75
C GLY A 424 1.68 -31.83 -17.18
N SER A 425 2.66 -31.30 -17.92
CA SER A 425 4.07 -31.46 -17.59
C SER A 425 4.43 -30.92 -16.20
N GLU A 426 3.83 -29.80 -15.79
CA GLU A 426 4.05 -29.23 -14.46
C GLU A 426 3.55 -30.16 -13.34
N HIS A 427 2.34 -30.70 -13.47
CA HIS A 427 1.78 -31.63 -12.51
C HIS A 427 2.56 -32.95 -12.42
N TYR A 428 3.08 -33.46 -13.55
CA TYR A 428 3.93 -34.65 -13.53
C TYR A 428 5.26 -34.41 -12.82
N ASN A 429 5.86 -33.23 -13.00
CA ASN A 429 7.06 -32.84 -12.27
C ASN A 429 6.78 -32.74 -10.76
N TYR A 430 5.63 -32.17 -10.38
CA TYR A 430 5.21 -32.10 -8.99
C TYR A 430 4.97 -33.50 -8.40
N VAL A 431 4.33 -34.42 -9.13
CA VAL A 431 4.18 -35.83 -8.70
C VAL A 431 5.54 -36.47 -8.41
N VAL A 432 6.51 -36.33 -9.33
CA VAL A 432 7.86 -36.87 -9.13
C VAL A 432 8.56 -36.23 -7.92
N LYS A 433 8.43 -34.91 -7.75
CA LYS A 433 8.97 -34.20 -6.58
C LYS A 433 8.37 -34.76 -5.28
N THR A 434 7.06 -34.97 -5.23
CA THR A 434 6.38 -35.52 -4.06
C THR A 434 6.79 -36.97 -3.80
N ILE A 435 6.98 -37.81 -4.82
CA ILE A 435 7.49 -39.18 -4.63
C ILE A 435 8.90 -39.16 -4.02
N ARG A 436 9.79 -38.27 -4.47
CA ARG A 436 11.11 -38.11 -3.84
C ARG A 436 11.02 -37.67 -2.39
N LYS A 437 10.08 -36.77 -2.08
CA LYS A 437 9.81 -36.38 -0.70
C LYS A 437 9.36 -37.58 0.14
N ILE A 438 8.41 -38.36 -0.34
CA ILE A 438 7.96 -39.60 0.32
C ILE A 438 9.14 -40.55 0.52
N GLN A 439 9.97 -40.75 -0.51
CA GLN A 439 11.16 -41.60 -0.46
C GLN A 439 12.14 -41.19 0.66
N SER A 440 12.29 -39.88 0.92
CA SER A 440 13.17 -39.39 1.99
C SER A 440 12.58 -39.49 3.39
N LEU A 441 11.30 -39.83 3.55
CA LEU A 441 10.65 -39.98 4.86
C LEU A 441 11.00 -41.32 5.50
N HIS A 442 10.93 -41.38 6.84
CA HIS A 442 11.04 -42.63 7.58
C HIS A 442 9.98 -43.63 7.08
N THR A 443 10.37 -44.86 6.75
CA THR A 443 9.54 -45.92 6.11
C THR A 443 9.01 -45.62 4.70
N GLY A 444 9.38 -44.48 4.10
CA GLY A 444 8.78 -44.02 2.85
C GLY A 444 9.37 -44.60 1.56
N ASN A 445 10.58 -45.19 1.57
CA ASN A 445 11.21 -45.72 0.35
C ASN A 445 10.36 -46.79 -0.34
N GLU A 446 9.85 -47.77 0.42
CA GLU A 446 9.01 -48.84 -0.14
C GLU A 446 7.67 -48.32 -0.67
N VAL A 447 7.07 -47.33 0.00
CA VAL A 447 5.84 -46.69 -0.47
C VAL A 447 6.08 -45.90 -1.76
N ALA A 448 7.22 -45.21 -1.86
CA ALA A 448 7.60 -44.47 -3.06
C ALA A 448 7.86 -45.40 -4.27
N LYS A 449 8.50 -46.55 -4.06
CA LYS A 449 8.65 -47.62 -5.07
C LYS A 449 7.30 -48.17 -5.54
N ALA A 450 6.40 -48.44 -4.59
CA ALA A 450 5.06 -48.96 -4.88
C ALA A 450 4.23 -47.96 -5.69
N LEU A 451 4.19 -46.69 -5.28
CA LEU A 451 3.51 -45.60 -5.99
C LEU A 451 4.05 -45.41 -7.42
N THR A 452 5.37 -45.46 -7.58
CA THR A 452 5.99 -45.31 -8.91
C THR A 452 5.57 -46.45 -9.84
N THR A 453 5.56 -47.68 -9.34
CA THR A 453 5.11 -48.86 -10.09
C THR A 453 3.63 -48.74 -10.44
N GLU A 454 2.78 -48.42 -9.46
CA GLU A 454 1.34 -48.23 -9.64
C GLU A 454 1.04 -47.17 -10.71
N PHE A 455 1.68 -45.99 -10.63
CA PHE A 455 1.42 -44.89 -11.55
C PHE A 455 1.89 -45.20 -12.97
N LYS A 456 2.99 -45.93 -13.16
CA LYS A 456 3.43 -46.38 -14.49
C LYS A 456 2.39 -47.30 -15.15
N VAL A 457 1.74 -48.17 -14.36
CA VAL A 457 0.69 -49.07 -14.85
C VAL A 457 -0.61 -48.30 -15.10
N LYS A 458 -1.12 -47.59 -14.08
CA LYS A 458 -2.41 -46.86 -14.15
C LYS A 458 -2.42 -45.78 -15.22
N TYR A 459 -1.28 -45.10 -15.44
CA TYR A 459 -1.16 -43.99 -16.38
C TYR A 459 -0.25 -44.29 -17.58
N SER A 460 -0.19 -45.56 -18.01
CA SER A 460 0.66 -46.03 -19.12
C SER A 460 0.50 -45.23 -20.43
N GLN A 461 -0.70 -44.71 -20.70
CA GLN A 461 -0.98 -43.86 -21.87
C GLN A 461 -0.46 -42.42 -21.74
N ARG A 462 -0.12 -41.97 -20.53
CA ARG A 462 0.44 -40.63 -20.26
C ARG A 462 1.98 -40.66 -20.43
N ARG A 463 2.46 -40.70 -21.68
CA ARG A 463 3.90 -40.85 -22.03
C ARG A 463 4.84 -39.92 -21.24
N ASN A 464 4.47 -38.64 -21.09
CA ASN A 464 5.27 -37.66 -20.35
C ASN A 464 5.36 -37.96 -18.85
N MET A 465 4.29 -38.50 -18.25
CA MET A 465 4.27 -38.91 -16.85
C MET A 465 5.19 -40.13 -16.64
N VAL A 466 5.09 -41.14 -17.50
CA VAL A 466 5.96 -42.33 -17.45
C VAL A 466 7.44 -41.93 -17.61
N LYS A 467 7.73 -41.04 -18.56
CA LYS A 467 9.09 -40.49 -18.76
C LYS A 467 9.58 -39.76 -17.51
N ALA A 468 8.72 -39.00 -16.84
CA ALA A 468 9.08 -38.31 -15.60
C ALA A 468 9.35 -39.31 -14.46
N LEU A 469 8.49 -40.31 -14.28
CA LEU A 469 8.63 -41.37 -13.26
C LEU A 469 9.88 -42.24 -13.45
N ASN A 470 10.34 -42.44 -14.69
CA ASN A 470 11.58 -43.17 -14.98
C ASN A 470 12.85 -42.45 -14.50
N LYS A 471 12.76 -41.18 -14.07
CA LYS A 471 13.87 -40.42 -13.48
C LYS A 471 14.02 -40.63 -11.97
N LEU A 472 13.17 -41.45 -11.36
CA LEU A 472 13.25 -41.80 -9.94
C LEU A 472 14.24 -42.96 -9.76
N VAL A 473 15.12 -42.84 -8.76
CA VAL A 473 16.13 -43.84 -8.38
C VAL A 473 15.86 -44.20 -6.92
N PHE A 474 15.82 -45.50 -6.60
CA PHE A 474 15.33 -46.02 -5.32
C PHE A 474 16.35 -46.84 -4.53
#